data_AF-A0A353R1M6-F1
#
_entry.id   AF-A0A353R1M6-F1
#
_cell.length_a   1.000
_cell.length_b   1.000
_cell.length_c   1.000
_cell.angle_alpha   90.00
_cell.angle_beta   90.00
_cell.angle_gamma   90.00
#
_symmetry.space_group_name_H-M   'P 1'
#
loop_
_entity.id
_entity.type
_entity.pdbx_description
1 polymer ?
#
loop_
_entity_poly.entity_id
_entity_poly.type
_entity_poly.pdbx_seq_one_letter_code
_entity_poly.pdbx_strand_id
1 'polypeptide(L)' 'TNMAGRGTDIILGGNPELERRTLGEDATPEQIAAVETAWKAAHDTVLEAGGLHIIGSERHESRRIDNQLRGR' A
#
# COMPACT_ATOMS: atom_id res chain seq x y z
N THR A 1 15.12 9.34 -7.71
CA THR A 1 15.41 9.59 -6.29
C THR A 1 15.71 8.29 -5.60
N ASN A 2 16.71 8.24 -4.72
CA ASN A 2 17.11 7.02 -4.03
C ASN A 2 16.12 6.66 -2.91
N MET A 3 15.81 5.37 -2.77
CA MET A 3 14.99 4.86 -1.67
C MET A 3 15.80 4.86 -0.37
N ALA A 4 15.22 5.41 0.71
CA ALA A 4 15.83 5.41 2.03
C ALA A 4 15.31 4.22 2.88
N GLY A 5 16.17 3.23 3.12
CA GLY A 5 15.91 2.11 4.05
C GLY A 5 14.74 1.19 3.67
N ARG A 6 14.21 0.45 4.68
CA ARG A 6 13.06 -0.47 4.54
C ARG A 6 11.71 0.25 4.41
N GLY A 7 11.63 1.54 4.79
CA GLY A 7 10.45 2.43 4.71
C GLY A 7 9.11 1.84 5.17
N THR A 8 8.01 2.45 4.76
CA THR A 8 6.64 2.08 5.19
C THR A 8 6.07 0.91 4.38
N ASP A 9 5.22 0.11 5.01
CA ASP A 9 4.47 -0.95 4.35
C ASP A 9 3.46 -0.39 3.35
N ILE A 10 3.38 -1.01 2.17
CA ILE A 10 2.45 -0.62 1.10
C ILE A 10 1.24 -1.56 1.17
N ILE A 11 0.08 -1.01 1.48
CA ILE A 11 -1.17 -1.77 1.57
C ILE A 11 -1.84 -1.76 0.19
N LEU A 12 -2.00 -2.95 -0.40
CA LEU A 12 -2.70 -3.09 -1.68
C LEU A 12 -4.16 -2.70 -1.52
N GLY A 13 -4.69 -1.93 -2.47
CA GLY A 13 -6.04 -1.35 -2.39
C GLY A 13 -6.15 -0.09 -1.53
N GLY A 14 -5.03 0.44 -1.01
CA GLY A 14 -5.02 1.64 -0.16
C GLY A 14 -5.04 1.33 1.34
N ASN A 15 -4.93 2.36 2.19
CA ASN A 15 -4.91 2.21 3.64
C ASN A 15 -6.30 2.50 4.25
N PRO A 16 -7.07 1.48 4.65
CA PRO A 16 -8.43 1.67 5.18
C PRO A 16 -8.41 2.36 6.56
N GLU A 17 -7.32 2.26 7.32
CA GLU A 17 -7.19 2.98 8.58
C GLU A 17 -7.07 4.49 8.38
N LEU A 18 -6.34 4.92 7.35
CA LEU A 18 -6.22 6.34 7.02
C LEU A 18 -7.56 6.94 6.58
N GLU A 19 -8.32 6.19 5.76
CA GLU A 19 -9.66 6.63 5.36
C GLU A 19 -10.62 6.71 6.55
N ARG A 20 -10.60 5.71 7.45
CA ARG A 20 -11.38 5.77 8.69
C ARG A 20 -11.03 6.97 9.56
N ARG A 21 -9.74 7.31 9.68
CA ARG A 21 -9.31 8.51 10.43
C ARG A 21 -9.82 9.81 9.79
N THR A 22 -10.00 9.82 8.47
CA THR A 22 -10.50 11.00 7.74
C THR A 22 -12.00 11.21 7.96
N LEU A 23 -12.76 10.14 8.25
CA LEU A 23 -14.18 10.23 8.62
C LEU A 23 -14.41 10.91 9.99
N GLY A 24 -13.41 10.91 10.87
CA GLY A 24 -13.50 11.50 12.21
C GLY A 24 -14.12 10.57 13.26
N GLU A 25 -14.18 11.03 14.51
CA GLU A 25 -14.63 10.22 15.67
C GLU A 25 -16.15 9.96 15.69
N ASP A 26 -16.93 10.77 14.95
CA ASP A 26 -18.39 10.65 14.84
C ASP A 26 -18.84 9.72 13.69
N ALA A 27 -17.91 8.99 13.08
CA ALA A 27 -18.21 8.09 11.97
C ALA A 27 -19.22 7.01 12.38
N THR A 28 -20.27 6.82 11.59
CA THR A 28 -21.26 5.79 11.89
C THR A 28 -20.70 4.39 11.58
N PRO A 29 -21.21 3.34 12.23
CA PRO A 29 -20.81 1.97 11.93
C PRO A 29 -20.95 1.61 10.45
N GLU A 30 -21.96 2.16 9.77
CA GLU A 30 -22.21 1.94 8.34
C GLU A 30 -21.13 2.58 7.48
N GLN A 31 -20.65 3.78 7.83
CA GLN A 31 -19.57 4.44 7.10
C GLN A 31 -18.25 3.67 7.25
N ILE A 32 -17.98 3.16 8.45
CA ILE A 32 -16.79 2.34 8.71
C ILE A 32 -16.85 1.03 7.91
N ALA A 33 -18.01 0.36 7.90
CA ALA A 33 -18.22 -0.87 7.13
C ALA A 33 -18.12 -0.62 5.60
N ALA A 34 -18.57 0.55 5.14
CA ALA A 34 -18.44 0.94 3.73
C ALA A 34 -16.97 1.09 3.32
N VAL A 35 -16.13 1.70 4.15
CA VAL A 35 -14.68 1.82 3.91
C VAL A 35 -14.03 0.44 3.80
N GLU A 36 -14.35 -0.48 4.72
CA GLU A 36 -13.78 -1.83 4.70
C GLU A 36 -14.23 -2.62 3.46
N THR A 37 -15.49 -2.48 3.07
CA THR A 37 -16.02 -3.12 1.86
C THR A 37 -15.36 -2.56 0.60
N ALA A 38 -15.22 -1.24 0.51
CA ALA A 38 -14.58 -0.56 -0.62
C ALA A 38 -13.10 -0.95 -0.72
N TRP A 39 -12.38 -0.96 0.41
CA TRP A 39 -10.99 -1.38 0.47
C TRP A 39 -10.83 -2.83 0.02
N LYS A 40 -11.69 -3.75 0.48
CA LYS A 40 -11.59 -5.16 0.09
C LYS A 40 -11.76 -5.34 -1.42
N ALA A 41 -12.76 -4.68 -2.02
CA ALA A 41 -12.94 -4.73 -3.47
C ALA A 41 -11.72 -4.18 -4.25
N ALA A 42 -11.14 -3.07 -3.78
CA ALA A 42 -9.93 -2.51 -4.37
C ALA A 42 -8.70 -3.42 -4.18
N HIS A 43 -8.57 -4.02 -2.99
CA HIS A 43 -7.50 -4.96 -2.66
C HIS A 43 -7.53 -6.17 -3.57
N ASP A 44 -8.70 -6.80 -3.72
CA ASP A 44 -8.90 -7.97 -4.57
C ASP A 44 -8.60 -7.62 -6.03
N THR A 45 -9.05 -6.45 -6.51
CA THR A 45 -8.73 -5.96 -7.87
C THR A 45 -7.22 -5.84 -8.10
N VAL A 46 -6.47 -5.32 -7.12
CA VAL A 46 -5.01 -5.18 -7.23
C VAL A 46 -4.31 -6.54 -7.19
N LEU A 47 -4.79 -7.47 -6.36
CA LEU A 47 -4.27 -8.84 -6.32
C LEU A 47 -4.49 -9.56 -7.65
N GLU A 48 -5.67 -9.45 -8.23
CA GLU A 48 -6.01 -10.03 -9.54
C GLU A 48 -5.17 -9.42 -10.67
N ALA A 49 -4.81 -8.14 -10.55
CA ALA A 49 -3.89 -7.47 -11.48
C ALA A 49 -2.41 -7.89 -11.31
N GLY A 50 -2.07 -8.72 -10.32
CA GLY A 50 -0.71 -9.22 -10.08
C GLY A 50 0.04 -8.54 -8.94
N GLY A 51 -0.63 -7.70 -8.14
CA GLY A 51 -0.06 -7.06 -6.96
C GLY A 51 0.84 -5.86 -7.28
N LEU A 52 1.76 -5.54 -6.35
CA LEU A 52 2.69 -4.42 -6.50
C LEU A 52 3.83 -4.80 -7.45
N HIS A 53 4.00 -4.02 -8.52
CA HIS A 53 5.11 -4.16 -9.44
C HIS A 53 6.20 -3.13 -9.16
N ILE A 54 7.42 -3.59 -8.91
CA ILE A 54 8.57 -2.75 -8.62
C ILE A 54 9.48 -2.62 -9.85
N ILE A 55 9.71 -1.39 -10.30
CA ILE A 55 10.63 -1.07 -11.40
C ILE A 55 11.80 -0.25 -10.85
N GLY A 56 13.00 -0.81 -10.93
CA GLY A 56 14.24 -0.06 -10.74
C GLY A 56 14.73 0.49 -12.07
N SER A 57 14.85 1.81 -12.20
CA SER A 57 15.34 2.45 -13.43
C SER A 57 16.82 2.17 -13.68
N GLU A 58 17.59 1.97 -12.61
CA GLU A 58 19.03 1.68 -12.62
C GLU A 58 19.35 0.65 -11.54
N ARG A 59 20.54 0.05 -11.60
CA ARG A 59 21.04 -0.88 -10.57
C ARG A 59 22.07 -0.19 -9.68
N HIS A 60 21.96 -0.43 -8.39
CA HIS A 60 22.94 0.09 -7.44
C HIS A 60 24.20 -0.78 -7.43
N GLU A 61 25.35 -0.19 -7.08
CA GLU A 61 26.60 -0.94 -6.79
C GLU A 61 26.44 -1.97 -5.66
N SER A 62 25.44 -1.76 -4.78
CA SER A 62 25.17 -2.62 -3.63
C SER A 62 23.87 -3.39 -3.88
N ARG A 63 23.98 -4.71 -4.05
CA ARG A 63 22.81 -5.60 -4.21
C ARG A 63 21.84 -5.52 -3.04
N ARG A 64 22.32 -5.13 -1.85
CA ARG A 64 21.48 -4.93 -0.67
C ARG A 64 20.40 -3.86 -0.92
N ILE A 65 20.76 -2.77 -1.59
CA ILE A 65 19.83 -1.67 -1.89
C ILE A 65 18.80 -2.10 -2.93
N ASP A 66 19.23 -2.81 -3.98
CA ASP A 66 18.30 -3.38 -4.97
C ASP A 66 17.31 -4.36 -4.33
N ASN A 67 17.76 -5.17 -3.37
CA ASN A 67 16.89 -6.10 -2.64
C ASN A 67 15.94 -5.37 -1.67
N GLN A 68 16.32 -4.22 -1.12
CA GLN A 68 15.41 -3.38 -0.34
C GLN A 68 14.29 -2.81 -1.20
N LEU A 69 14.61 -2.37 -2.42
CA LEU A 69 13.62 -1.92 -3.40
C LEU A 69 12.69 -3.07 -3.81
N ARG A 70 13.25 -4.24 -4.15
CA ARG A 70 12.48 -5.43 -4.55
C ARG A 70 11.57 -5.98 -3.45
N GLY A 71 11.99 -5.86 -2.18
CA GLY A 71 11.24 -6.39 -1.03
C GLY A 71 10.10 -5.48 -0.55
N ARG A 72 9.81 -4.40 -1.26
CA ARG A 72 8.61 -3.57 -1.06
C ARG A 72 7.41 -4.24 -1.72
#